data_AF-A0A1M7NVF5-F1
#
_entry.id   AF-A0A1M7NVF5-F1
#
_cell.length_a   1.000
_cell.length_b   1.000
_cell.length_c   1.000
_cell.angle_alpha   90.00
_cell.angle_beta   90.00
_cell.angle_gamma   90.00
#
_symmetry.space_group_name_H-M   'P 1'
#
loop_
_entity.id
_entity.type
_entity.pdbx_description
1 polymer ?
#
loop_
_entity_poly.entity_id
_entity_poly.type
_entity_poly.pdbx_seq_one_letter_code
_entity_poly.pdbx_strand_id
1 'polypeptide(L)'
;MFAREDALSLFTEFLDDKSLQAYFNRVGYSGEKEPSLDALKLLHYLHPQAIPFENLNPFLGMPVRLDLPGLLNKMVLEGRGGYCFEQNMLFGHVLNTMGFLVKGLSARVFWEVPSGEIKPRDHMLLLVQVDGRKYIADVGFGGSSFTAPLSLDITDAQETPHERFRLNRVNGFYYLEIMIREEWRLLYRFSLEPQLRPDYEVVNWYLGNHPESMFVNDVMAARCMPWGRYALFNNLFTTHRKNEVSLKQTLTDLREYKALLEEVFLIQLPHHELMMDKFKKLLAEA
;
A
#
# COMPACT_ATOMS: atom_id res chain seq x y z
N MET A 1 12.79 -2.01 22.70
CA MET A 1 13.16 -3.01 21.70
C MET A 1 12.15 -4.14 21.78
N PHE A 2 11.55 -4.59 20.68
CA PHE A 2 10.80 -5.86 20.69
C PHE A 2 11.76 -6.97 20.23
N ALA A 3 11.70 -8.14 20.86
CA ALA A 3 12.61 -9.24 20.55
C ALA A 3 12.10 -10.05 19.33
N ARG A 4 13.02 -10.72 18.62
CA ARG A 4 12.69 -11.62 17.51
C ARG A 4 11.97 -12.90 17.97
N GLU A 5 12.01 -13.19 19.27
CA GLU A 5 11.56 -14.44 19.91
C GLU A 5 10.15 -14.35 20.54
N ASP A 6 9.26 -13.49 20.02
CA ASP A 6 7.84 -13.58 20.38
C ASP A 6 7.26 -14.85 19.71
N ALA A 7 6.68 -15.78 20.49
CA ALA A 7 6.10 -17.05 20.01
C ALA A 7 4.97 -16.89 18.96
N LEU A 8 4.47 -15.66 18.79
CA LEU A 8 3.46 -15.26 17.81
C LEU A 8 4.06 -14.15 16.94
N SER A 9 4.67 -14.54 15.81
CA SER A 9 5.21 -13.62 14.80
C SER A 9 4.45 -13.76 13.49
N LEU A 10 4.19 -12.63 12.83
CA LEU A 10 3.58 -12.57 11.50
C LEU A 10 4.55 -13.04 10.40
N PHE A 11 5.83 -12.67 10.53
CA PHE A 11 6.85 -12.91 9.50
C PHE A 11 7.79 -14.04 9.92
N THR A 12 7.32 -15.28 9.75
CA THR A 12 8.08 -16.51 10.06
C THR A 12 8.73 -17.12 8.81
N GLU A 13 8.25 -16.74 7.62
CA GLU A 13 8.75 -17.16 6.33
C GLU A 13 9.79 -16.14 5.79
N PHE A 14 10.85 -16.66 5.16
CA PHE A 14 11.95 -15.88 4.60
C PHE A 14 12.04 -16.11 3.08
N LEU A 15 12.40 -15.06 2.34
CA LEU A 15 12.71 -15.20 0.92
C LEU A 15 14.08 -15.88 0.78
N ASP A 16 14.20 -16.80 -0.19
CA ASP A 16 15.52 -17.24 -0.64
C ASP A 16 16.24 -16.11 -1.41
N ASP A 17 17.55 -16.25 -1.62
CA ASP A 17 18.36 -15.23 -2.28
C ASP A 17 17.85 -14.86 -3.68
N LYS A 18 17.35 -15.85 -4.42
CA LYS A 18 16.83 -15.65 -5.77
C LYS A 18 15.55 -14.81 -5.76
N SER A 19 14.63 -15.10 -4.84
CA SER A 19 13.35 -14.39 -4.71
C SER A 19 13.55 -12.99 -4.16
N LEU A 20 14.47 -12.82 -3.20
CA LEU A 20 14.84 -11.49 -2.71
C LEU A 20 15.45 -10.64 -3.83
N GLN A 21 16.35 -11.22 -4.63
CA GLN A 21 16.92 -10.52 -5.79
C GLN A 21 15.86 -10.20 -6.85
N ALA A 22 14.90 -11.10 -7.10
CA ALA A 22 13.79 -10.83 -8.02
C ALA A 22 12.95 -9.63 -7.55
N TYR A 23 12.67 -9.54 -6.24
CA TYR A 23 12.01 -8.37 -5.67
C TYR A 23 12.85 -7.09 -5.84
N PHE A 24 14.15 -7.14 -5.54
CA PHE A 24 15.03 -5.98 -5.73
C PHE A 24 15.05 -5.50 -7.19
N ASN A 25 15.14 -6.43 -8.14
CA ASN A 25 15.04 -6.11 -9.56
C ASN A 25 13.68 -5.49 -9.91
N ARG A 26 12.58 -6.03 -9.35
CA ARG A 26 11.22 -5.54 -9.58
C ARG A 26 11.03 -4.10 -9.12
N VAL A 27 11.65 -3.71 -8.01
CA VAL A 27 11.56 -2.34 -7.45
C VAL A 27 12.72 -1.42 -7.86
N GLY A 28 13.73 -1.94 -8.56
CA GLY A 28 14.93 -1.19 -8.92
C GLY A 28 15.86 -0.89 -7.74
N TYR A 29 15.87 -1.72 -6.70
CA TYR A 29 16.75 -1.57 -5.55
C TYR A 29 18.14 -2.17 -5.85
N SER A 30 19.19 -1.37 -5.68
CA SER A 30 20.59 -1.77 -5.86
C SER A 30 21.45 -1.49 -4.62
N GLY A 31 20.82 -1.27 -3.47
CA GLY A 31 21.52 -1.04 -2.20
C GLY A 31 21.96 -2.33 -1.51
N GLU A 32 22.55 -2.19 -0.34
CA GLU A 32 23.00 -3.35 0.45
C GLU A 32 21.82 -4.17 1.01
N LYS A 33 22.08 -5.45 1.29
CA LYS A 33 21.09 -6.35 1.90
C LYS A 33 20.91 -6.09 3.40
N GLU A 34 21.90 -5.49 4.05
CA GLU A 34 21.92 -5.33 5.50
C GLU A 34 20.90 -4.31 6.01
N PRO A 35 20.33 -4.51 7.21
CA PRO A 35 19.24 -3.70 7.71
C PRO A 35 19.77 -2.36 8.24
N SER A 36 19.63 -1.31 7.43
CA SER A 36 19.96 0.08 7.79
C SER A 36 18.79 1.02 7.56
N LEU A 37 18.80 2.18 8.21
CA LEU A 37 17.77 3.20 7.98
C LEU A 37 17.76 3.68 6.53
N ASP A 38 18.91 3.74 5.87
CA ASP A 38 19.01 4.15 4.47
C ASP A 38 18.42 3.10 3.52
N ALA A 39 18.66 1.82 3.79
CA ALA A 39 18.00 0.73 3.07
C ALA A 39 16.47 0.80 3.23
N LEU A 40 15.97 1.02 4.46
CA LEU A 40 14.54 1.15 4.73
C LEU A 40 13.92 2.34 3.98
N LYS A 41 14.59 3.51 4.01
CA LYS A 41 14.14 4.71 3.29
C LYS A 41 14.09 4.49 1.78
N LEU A 42 15.15 3.91 1.22
CA LEU A 42 15.24 3.69 -0.22
C LEU A 42 14.21 2.68 -0.70
N LEU A 43 14.04 1.57 0.00
CA LEU A 43 13.03 0.56 -0.31
C LEU A 43 11.59 1.11 -0.20
N HIS A 44 11.31 1.88 0.87
CA HIS A 44 10.00 2.51 1.09
C HIS A 44 9.69 3.52 -0.02
N TYR A 45 10.70 4.24 -0.50
CA TYR A 45 10.55 5.15 -1.63
C TYR A 45 10.32 4.43 -2.96
N LEU A 46 11.10 3.38 -3.26
CA LEU A 46 11.08 2.68 -4.55
C LEU A 46 9.85 1.79 -4.74
N HIS A 47 9.42 1.08 -3.69
CA HIS A 47 8.33 0.10 -3.77
C HIS A 47 7.04 0.67 -4.38
N PRO A 48 6.43 1.77 -3.87
CA PRO A 48 5.18 2.29 -4.40
C PRO A 48 5.32 3.01 -5.75
N GLN A 49 6.55 3.19 -6.26
CA GLN A 49 6.79 3.64 -7.63
C GLN A 49 6.77 2.48 -8.62
N ALA A 50 7.25 1.31 -8.18
CA ALA A 50 7.40 0.14 -9.04
C ALA A 50 6.19 -0.79 -8.98
N ILE A 51 5.66 -1.08 -7.80
CA ILE A 51 4.55 -2.00 -7.57
C ILE A 51 3.29 -1.15 -7.29
N PRO A 52 2.36 -1.05 -8.25
CA PRO A 52 1.19 -0.18 -8.11
C PRO A 52 0.23 -0.72 -7.05
N PHE A 53 -0.45 0.20 -6.35
CA PHE A 53 -1.67 -0.16 -5.65
C PHE A 53 -2.76 -0.48 -6.68
N GLU A 54 -3.45 -1.61 -6.54
CA GLU A 54 -4.58 -1.99 -7.38
C GLU A 54 -5.51 -3.00 -6.69
N ASN A 55 -6.78 -3.05 -7.09
CA ASN A 55 -7.79 -3.98 -6.56
C ASN A 55 -8.46 -4.84 -7.64
N LEU A 56 -7.77 -5.14 -8.75
CA LEU A 56 -8.34 -5.92 -9.85
C LEU A 56 -8.76 -7.33 -9.42
N ASN A 57 -8.09 -7.96 -8.44
CA ASN A 57 -8.55 -9.26 -7.93
C ASN A 57 -9.93 -9.15 -7.28
N PRO A 58 -10.13 -8.34 -6.22
CA PRO A 58 -11.46 -8.08 -5.68
C PRO A 58 -12.50 -7.67 -6.74
N PHE A 59 -12.17 -6.71 -7.60
CA PHE A 59 -13.08 -6.22 -8.63
C PHE A 59 -13.50 -7.32 -9.62
N LEU A 60 -12.62 -8.27 -9.94
CA LEU A 60 -12.93 -9.40 -10.83
C LEU A 60 -13.50 -10.61 -10.10
N GLY A 61 -13.54 -10.62 -8.77
CA GLY A 61 -13.94 -11.78 -7.96
C GLY A 61 -12.86 -12.87 -7.88
N MET A 62 -11.60 -12.50 -8.12
CA MET A 62 -10.46 -13.41 -7.99
C MET A 62 -9.96 -13.43 -6.54
N PRO A 63 -9.45 -14.58 -6.04
CA PRO A 63 -8.92 -14.66 -4.69
C PRO A 63 -7.75 -13.70 -4.42
N VAL A 64 -7.69 -13.14 -3.22
CA VAL A 64 -6.56 -12.35 -2.73
C VAL A 64 -5.77 -13.16 -1.71
N ARG A 65 -4.57 -13.60 -2.09
CA ARG A 65 -3.69 -14.46 -1.29
C ARG A 65 -2.69 -13.63 -0.50
N LEU A 66 -2.51 -13.98 0.78
CA LEU A 66 -1.55 -13.33 1.68
C LEU A 66 -0.38 -14.26 2.08
N ASP A 67 -0.28 -15.43 1.46
CA ASP A 67 0.87 -16.32 1.58
C ASP A 67 2.07 -15.81 0.77
N LEU A 68 3.29 -15.96 1.30
CA LEU A 68 4.51 -15.43 0.68
C LEU A 68 4.70 -15.92 -0.78
N PRO A 69 4.50 -17.21 -1.11
CA PRO A 69 4.55 -17.68 -2.50
C PRO A 69 3.54 -16.97 -3.42
N GLY A 70 2.29 -16.80 -2.98
CA GLY A 70 1.25 -16.10 -3.71
C GLY A 70 1.59 -14.63 -3.97
N LEU A 71 2.09 -13.93 -2.95
CA LEU A 71 2.49 -12.52 -3.03
C LEU A 71 3.66 -12.32 -4.02
N LEU A 72 4.68 -13.18 -3.95
CA LEU A 72 5.82 -13.14 -4.87
C LEU A 72 5.41 -13.43 -6.30
N ASN A 73 4.63 -14.48 -6.52
CA ASN A 73 4.17 -14.84 -7.85
C ASN A 73 3.38 -13.69 -8.48
N LYS A 74 2.40 -13.14 -7.77
CA LYS A 74 1.55 -12.05 -8.27
C LYS A 74 2.32 -10.75 -8.51
N MET A 75 2.97 -10.20 -7.49
CA MET A 75 3.48 -8.82 -7.56
C MET A 75 4.90 -8.70 -8.13
N VAL A 76 5.70 -9.77 -8.00
CA VAL A 76 7.09 -9.77 -8.46
C VAL A 76 7.22 -10.46 -9.81
N LEU A 77 6.71 -11.69 -9.96
CA LEU A 77 6.93 -12.50 -11.17
C LEU A 77 5.94 -12.15 -12.29
N GLU A 78 4.66 -11.97 -11.97
CA GLU A 78 3.62 -11.60 -12.95
C GLU A 78 3.54 -10.08 -13.21
N GLY A 79 4.32 -9.27 -12.49
CA GLY A 79 4.36 -7.82 -12.69
C GLY A 79 3.07 -7.08 -12.31
N ARG A 80 2.26 -7.66 -11.42
CA ARG A 80 1.02 -7.03 -10.94
C ARG A 80 1.24 -6.17 -9.69
N GLY A 81 0.15 -5.61 -9.16
CA GLY A 81 0.12 -4.89 -7.91
C GLY A 81 -0.74 -5.59 -6.86
N GLY A 82 -1.20 -4.82 -5.89
CA GLY A 82 -2.14 -5.27 -4.88
C GLY A 82 -2.54 -4.12 -3.95
N TYR A 83 -3.52 -4.35 -3.10
CA TYR A 83 -3.92 -3.37 -2.10
C TYR A 83 -3.15 -3.54 -0.77
N CYS A 84 -3.57 -2.85 0.28
CA CYS A 84 -2.79 -2.65 1.51
C CYS A 84 -2.22 -3.94 2.13
N PHE A 85 -3.01 -5.02 2.22
CA PHE A 85 -2.55 -6.27 2.81
C PHE A 85 -1.46 -6.92 1.97
N GLU A 86 -1.63 -6.99 0.65
CA GLU A 86 -0.65 -7.61 -0.24
C GLU A 86 0.66 -6.82 -0.23
N GLN A 87 0.57 -5.50 -0.38
CA GLN A 87 1.71 -4.59 -0.42
C GLN A 87 2.54 -4.66 0.86
N ASN A 88 1.90 -4.47 2.02
CA ASN A 88 2.60 -4.42 3.30
C ASN A 88 3.01 -5.82 3.80
N MET A 89 2.32 -6.90 3.42
CA MET A 89 2.81 -8.27 3.69
C MET A 89 4.08 -8.57 2.91
N LEU A 90 4.10 -8.31 1.59
CA LEU A 90 5.30 -8.52 0.77
C LEU A 90 6.46 -7.68 1.29
N PHE A 91 6.22 -6.38 1.54
CA PHE A 91 7.23 -5.48 2.05
C PHE A 91 7.77 -5.93 3.42
N GLY A 92 6.89 -6.37 4.32
CA GLY A 92 7.27 -6.90 5.62
C GLY A 92 8.12 -8.18 5.54
N HIS A 93 7.80 -9.12 4.64
CA HIS A 93 8.63 -10.31 4.41
C HIS A 93 10.01 -9.95 3.87
N VAL A 94 10.11 -8.99 2.94
CA VAL A 94 11.40 -8.50 2.42
C VAL A 94 12.23 -7.90 3.55
N LEU A 95 11.66 -6.97 4.33
CA LEU A 95 12.36 -6.33 5.44
C LEU A 95 12.80 -7.35 6.50
N ASN A 96 11.93 -8.30 6.87
CA ASN A 96 12.29 -9.35 7.83
C ASN A 96 13.41 -10.26 7.31
N THR A 97 13.43 -10.54 5.99
CA THR A 97 14.50 -11.31 5.33
C THR A 97 15.83 -10.56 5.33
N MET A 98 15.79 -9.24 5.14
CA MET A 98 16.96 -8.36 5.29
C MET A 98 17.41 -8.19 6.75
N GLY A 99 16.73 -8.80 7.73
CA GLY A 99 17.14 -8.77 9.13
C GLY A 99 16.54 -7.61 9.94
N PHE A 100 15.64 -6.81 9.38
CA PHE A 100 14.87 -5.84 10.16
C PHE A 100 13.96 -6.56 11.16
N LEU A 101 13.69 -5.92 12.29
CA LEU A 101 12.63 -6.34 13.21
C LEU A 101 11.32 -5.69 12.76
N VAL A 102 10.35 -6.51 12.34
CA VAL A 102 9.10 -6.04 11.73
C VAL A 102 7.90 -6.63 12.48
N LYS A 103 6.89 -5.80 12.76
CA LYS A 103 5.57 -6.22 13.22
C LYS A 103 4.50 -5.66 12.29
N GLY A 104 3.48 -6.46 12.00
CA GLY A 104 2.27 -5.96 11.34
C GLY A 104 1.38 -5.24 12.34
N LEU A 105 0.76 -4.13 11.91
CA LEU A 105 -0.22 -3.35 12.65
C LEU A 105 -1.49 -3.20 11.81
N SER A 106 -2.60 -2.86 12.47
CA SER A 106 -3.85 -2.49 11.81
C SER A 106 -4.28 -1.06 12.12
N ALA A 107 -4.92 -0.42 11.14
CA ALA A 107 -5.39 0.95 11.20
C ALA A 107 -6.83 1.06 10.71
N ARG A 108 -7.50 2.13 11.16
CA ARG A 108 -8.83 2.54 10.70
C ARG A 108 -8.71 3.76 9.81
N VAL A 109 -9.20 3.67 8.59
CA VAL A 109 -9.16 4.76 7.61
C VAL A 109 -10.20 5.84 7.92
N PHE A 110 -9.77 7.09 7.79
CA PHE A 110 -10.60 8.30 7.83
C PHE A 110 -10.49 9.12 6.53
N TRP A 111 -9.55 8.76 5.65
CA TRP A 111 -9.31 9.42 4.38
C TRP A 111 -10.51 9.30 3.44
N GLU A 112 -11.08 10.44 3.04
CA GLU A 112 -12.29 10.52 2.20
C GLU A 112 -13.48 9.71 2.77
N VAL A 113 -13.50 9.49 4.10
CA VAL A 113 -14.61 8.85 4.80
C VAL A 113 -15.60 9.93 5.26
N PRO A 114 -16.91 9.82 4.93
CA PRO A 114 -17.93 10.75 5.39
C PRO A 114 -17.95 10.92 6.92
N SER A 115 -18.24 12.14 7.38
CA SER A 115 -18.36 12.42 8.81
C SER A 115 -19.44 11.55 9.46
N GLY A 116 -19.10 10.94 10.60
CA GLY A 116 -20.00 10.04 11.34
C GLY A 116 -19.92 8.57 10.90
N GLU A 117 -19.29 8.26 9.77
CA GLU A 117 -19.04 6.88 9.36
C GLU A 117 -17.84 6.29 10.10
N ILE A 118 -17.96 5.03 10.50
CA ILE A 118 -16.94 4.29 11.24
C ILE A 118 -16.55 3.04 10.44
N LYS A 119 -15.41 3.10 9.74
CA LYS A 119 -14.81 1.95 9.03
C LYS A 119 -14.25 0.92 10.01
N PRO A 120 -14.11 -0.38 9.67
CA PRO A 120 -13.39 -1.35 10.51
C PRO A 120 -11.88 -1.02 10.61
N ARG A 121 -11.06 -1.91 11.18
CA ARG A 121 -9.59 -1.80 11.06
C ARG A 121 -9.19 -2.40 9.71
N ASP A 122 -9.41 -1.63 8.65
CA ASP A 122 -9.36 -2.04 7.24
C ASP A 122 -8.03 -1.79 6.55
N HIS A 123 -7.05 -1.23 7.25
CA HIS A 123 -5.74 -0.93 6.68
C HIS A 123 -4.61 -1.63 7.43
N MET A 124 -3.63 -2.11 6.68
CA MET A 124 -2.40 -2.69 7.23
C MET A 124 -1.26 -1.70 7.12
N LEU A 125 -0.43 -1.63 8.14
CA LEU A 125 0.87 -0.95 8.12
C LEU A 125 1.90 -1.77 8.92
N LEU A 126 3.15 -1.37 8.85
CA LEU A 126 4.25 -2.04 9.54
C LEU A 126 4.86 -1.16 10.61
N LEU A 127 5.26 -1.78 11.71
CA LEU A 127 6.19 -1.23 12.68
C LEU A 127 7.57 -1.86 12.43
N VAL A 128 8.55 -1.03 12.12
CA VAL A 128 9.92 -1.44 11.84
C VAL A 128 10.86 -0.87 12.90
N GLN A 129 11.75 -1.71 13.42
CA GLN A 129 12.82 -1.26 14.31
C GLN A 129 14.18 -1.39 13.60
N VAL A 130 14.93 -0.28 13.58
CA VAL A 130 16.30 -0.19 13.05
C VAL A 130 17.10 0.79 13.90
N ASP A 131 18.35 0.48 14.19
CA ASP A 131 19.25 1.27 15.04
C ASP A 131 18.63 1.65 16.41
N GLY A 132 17.88 0.72 17.00
CA GLY A 132 17.20 0.91 18.29
C GLY A 132 15.96 1.82 18.27
N ARG A 133 15.60 2.41 17.11
CA ARG A 133 14.48 3.33 16.93
C ARG A 133 13.30 2.67 16.24
N LYS A 134 12.09 3.21 16.44
CA LYS A 134 10.85 2.69 15.85
C LYS A 134 10.33 3.61 14.76
N TYR A 135 9.96 3.01 13.65
CA TYR A 135 9.37 3.67 12.49
C TYR A 135 8.09 2.96 12.08
N ILE A 136 7.12 3.71 11.58
CA ILE A 136 6.08 3.13 10.75
C ILE A 136 6.51 3.10 9.30
N ALA A 137 6.21 2.00 8.63
CA ALA A 137 6.36 1.83 7.20
C ALA A 137 5.01 1.38 6.61
N ASP A 138 4.68 1.87 5.43
CA ASP A 138 3.40 1.65 4.78
C ASP A 138 3.57 2.02 3.31
N VAL A 139 3.62 0.99 2.47
CA VAL A 139 3.73 1.13 1.01
C VAL A 139 2.40 0.79 0.32
N GLY A 140 1.33 0.62 1.11
CA GLY A 140 0.08 0.01 0.68
C GLY A 140 -1.20 0.84 0.86
N PHE A 141 -1.12 2.09 1.32
CA PHE A 141 -2.32 2.93 1.52
C PHE A 141 -3.03 3.33 0.22
N GLY A 142 -2.28 3.47 -0.88
CA GLY A 142 -2.78 3.86 -2.19
C GLY A 142 -2.40 5.29 -2.56
N GLY A 143 -3.36 6.09 -3.03
CA GLY A 143 -3.09 7.42 -3.60
C GLY A 143 -2.40 8.43 -2.66
N SER A 144 -2.41 8.19 -1.35
CA SER A 144 -1.75 9.04 -0.34
C SER A 144 -0.69 8.31 0.49
N SER A 145 -0.14 7.19 0.02
CA SER A 145 0.96 6.49 0.71
C SER A 145 2.13 7.46 0.94
N PHE A 146 2.63 7.57 2.16
CA PHE A 146 3.91 8.26 2.38
C PHE A 146 5.04 7.46 1.70
N THR A 147 6.17 8.10 1.43
CA THR A 147 7.28 7.48 0.67
C THR A 147 8.62 7.56 1.40
N ALA A 148 8.56 7.58 2.73
CA ALA A 148 9.69 7.44 3.63
C ALA A 148 9.17 6.93 5.00
N PRO A 149 9.88 6.02 5.69
CA PRO A 149 9.48 5.58 7.02
C PRO A 149 9.38 6.76 7.99
N LEU A 150 8.31 6.82 8.79
CA LEU A 150 8.06 7.90 9.75
C LEU A 150 8.45 7.46 11.16
N SER A 151 9.24 8.26 11.86
CA SER A 151 9.68 7.95 13.22
C SER A 151 8.53 8.13 14.22
N LEU A 152 8.39 7.18 15.15
CA LEU A 152 7.46 7.31 16.27
C LEU A 152 7.99 8.23 17.39
N ASP A 153 9.27 8.62 17.33
CA ASP A 153 9.91 9.47 18.33
C ASP A 153 9.79 10.97 17.98
N ILE A 154 9.26 11.30 16.79
CA ILE A 154 9.09 12.66 16.29
C ILE A 154 7.59 12.98 16.22
N THR A 155 7.14 13.94 17.03
CA THR A 155 5.76 14.44 17.02
C THR A 155 5.54 15.58 16.04
N ASP A 156 6.60 16.32 15.71
CA ASP A 156 6.56 17.38 14.70
C ASP A 156 6.35 16.81 13.30
N ALA A 157 6.03 17.71 12.36
CA ALA A 157 5.92 17.36 10.95
C ALA A 157 7.24 16.79 10.41
N GLN A 158 7.15 15.63 9.76
CA GLN A 158 8.24 14.90 9.15
C GLN A 158 8.17 15.08 7.62
N GLU A 159 9.31 15.43 7.03
CA GLU A 159 9.46 15.52 5.58
C GLU A 159 9.52 14.13 4.95
N THR A 160 8.85 13.97 3.81
CA THR A 160 9.02 12.83 2.92
C THR A 160 9.35 13.36 1.52
N PRO A 161 9.81 12.50 0.58
CA PRO A 161 9.99 12.93 -0.81
C PRO A 161 8.75 13.63 -1.41
N HIS A 162 7.55 13.27 -0.96
CA HIS A 162 6.28 13.86 -1.41
C HIS A 162 5.73 14.88 -0.39
N GLU A 163 4.61 14.59 0.26
CA GLU A 163 3.97 15.45 1.25
C GLU A 163 4.61 15.31 2.64
N ARG A 164 4.33 16.28 3.51
CA ARG A 164 4.70 16.22 4.94
C ARG A 164 3.66 15.43 5.70
N PHE A 165 4.11 14.66 6.67
CA PHE A 165 3.25 13.88 7.54
C PHE A 165 3.52 14.20 9.00
N ARG A 166 2.55 14.02 9.88
CA ARG A 166 2.77 14.09 11.33
C ARG A 166 1.98 13.01 12.05
N LEU A 167 2.45 12.69 13.25
CA LEU A 167 1.85 11.69 14.13
C LEU A 167 1.40 12.36 15.43
N ASN A 168 0.09 12.41 15.64
CA ASN A 168 -0.48 12.86 16.91
C ASN A 168 -0.81 11.65 17.78
N ARG A 169 -0.36 11.65 19.03
CA ARG A 169 -0.65 10.57 19.99
C ARG A 169 -1.72 11.00 20.98
N VAL A 170 -2.86 10.32 20.96
CA VAL A 170 -4.00 10.61 21.85
C VAL A 170 -4.57 9.29 22.38
N ASN A 171 -4.71 9.18 23.71
CA ASN A 171 -5.33 8.03 24.38
C ASN A 171 -4.79 6.66 23.94
N GLY A 172 -3.47 6.56 23.74
CA GLY A 172 -2.82 5.32 23.32
C GLY A 172 -2.89 5.00 21.82
N PHE A 173 -3.58 5.83 21.03
CA PHE A 173 -3.61 5.74 19.57
C PHE A 173 -2.71 6.78 18.91
N TYR A 174 -2.22 6.43 17.73
CA TYR A 174 -1.54 7.33 16.82
C TYR A 174 -2.51 7.72 15.70
N TYR A 175 -2.52 9.01 15.36
CA TYR A 175 -3.30 9.60 14.27
C TYR A 175 -2.29 10.12 13.24
N LEU A 176 -2.28 9.51 12.06
CA LEU A 176 -1.42 9.91 10.96
C LEU A 176 -2.14 10.95 10.11
N GLU A 177 -1.54 12.11 9.95
CA GLU A 177 -2.08 13.19 9.14
C GLU A 177 -1.10 13.57 8.03
N ILE A 178 -1.66 13.94 6.87
CA ILE A 178 -0.94 14.47 5.71
C ILE A 178 -1.19 15.97 5.58
N MET A 179 -0.16 16.72 5.20
CA MET A 179 -0.29 18.14 4.84
C MET A 179 -0.70 18.28 3.38
N ILE A 180 -1.89 18.81 3.11
CA ILE A 180 -2.38 19.10 1.75
C ILE A 180 -2.93 20.51 1.72
N ARG A 181 -2.41 21.34 0.82
CA ARG A 181 -2.84 22.74 0.65
C ARG A 181 -2.94 23.49 1.99
N GLU A 182 -1.88 23.36 2.80
CA GLU A 182 -1.74 23.99 4.12
C GLU A 182 -2.70 23.47 5.21
N GLU A 183 -3.45 22.41 4.93
CA GLU A 183 -4.34 21.76 5.88
C GLU A 183 -3.84 20.35 6.24
N TRP A 184 -3.85 20.04 7.53
CA TRP A 184 -3.63 18.69 8.01
C TRP A 184 -4.91 17.88 7.86
N ARG A 185 -4.83 16.80 7.08
CA ARG A 185 -5.94 15.88 6.86
C ARG A 185 -5.61 14.52 7.45
N LEU A 186 -6.56 13.94 8.20
CA LEU A 186 -6.40 12.64 8.83
C LEU A 186 -6.48 11.50 7.78
N LEU A 187 -5.44 10.66 7.73
CA LEU A 187 -5.45 9.45 6.90
C LEU A 187 -6.09 8.30 7.65
N TYR A 188 -5.47 7.93 8.77
CA TYR A 188 -5.88 6.79 9.57
C TYR A 188 -5.41 6.92 11.01
N ARG A 189 -6.01 6.14 11.90
CA ARG A 189 -5.50 5.93 13.25
C ARG A 189 -5.12 4.47 13.50
N PHE A 190 -4.11 4.23 14.32
CA PHE A 190 -3.64 2.89 14.68
C PHE A 190 -3.17 2.81 16.14
N SER A 191 -3.05 1.59 16.66
CA SER A 191 -2.35 1.26 17.90
C SER A 191 -1.10 0.44 17.59
N LEU A 192 -0.27 0.16 18.59
CA LEU A 192 0.92 -0.70 18.43
C LEU A 192 0.62 -2.18 18.72
N GLU A 193 -0.66 -2.58 18.66
CA GLU A 193 -1.08 -3.96 18.85
C GLU A 193 -0.64 -4.81 17.65
N PRO A 194 0.23 -5.81 17.86
CA PRO A 194 0.67 -6.68 16.77
C PRO A 194 -0.53 -7.43 16.18
N GLN A 195 -0.54 -7.59 14.86
CA GLN A 195 -1.52 -8.40 14.15
C GLN A 195 -0.83 -9.63 13.53
N LEU A 196 -1.58 -10.72 13.39
CA LEU A 196 -1.16 -11.97 12.80
C LEU A 196 -1.87 -12.20 11.45
N ARG A 197 -1.40 -13.20 10.68
CA ARG A 197 -1.97 -13.48 9.35
C ARG A 197 -3.50 -13.70 9.40
N PRO A 198 -4.07 -14.46 10.37
CA PRO A 198 -5.52 -14.64 10.44
C PRO A 198 -6.31 -13.34 10.63
N ASP A 199 -5.75 -12.36 11.37
CA ASP A 199 -6.40 -11.05 11.57
C ASP A 199 -6.55 -10.32 10.23
N TYR A 200 -5.51 -10.37 9.39
CA TYR A 200 -5.57 -9.80 8.05
C TYR A 200 -6.44 -10.61 7.11
N GLU A 201 -6.43 -11.94 7.17
CA GLU A 201 -7.24 -12.80 6.29
C GLU A 201 -8.74 -12.53 6.44
N VAL A 202 -9.22 -12.32 7.68
CA VAL A 202 -10.63 -11.97 7.95
C VAL A 202 -11.01 -10.65 7.30
N VAL A 203 -10.19 -9.62 7.48
CA VAL A 203 -10.47 -8.28 6.94
C VAL A 203 -10.28 -8.23 5.42
N ASN A 204 -9.25 -8.91 4.90
CA ASN A 204 -8.99 -9.13 3.48
C ASN A 204 -10.18 -9.82 2.80
N TRP A 205 -10.76 -10.84 3.44
CA TRP A 205 -11.97 -11.48 2.91
C TRP A 205 -13.14 -10.49 2.87
N TYR A 206 -13.39 -9.76 3.95
CA TYR A 206 -14.45 -8.74 4.01
C TYR A 206 -14.29 -7.70 2.90
N LEU A 207 -13.11 -7.07 2.79
CA LEU A 207 -12.86 -6.06 1.75
C LEU A 207 -12.91 -6.66 0.34
N GLY A 208 -12.40 -7.87 0.14
CA GLY A 208 -12.30 -8.50 -1.18
C GLY A 208 -13.57 -9.19 -1.68
N ASN A 209 -14.56 -9.45 -0.82
CA ASN A 209 -15.73 -10.29 -1.16
C ASN A 209 -17.07 -9.74 -0.67
N HIS A 210 -17.11 -8.85 0.32
CA HIS A 210 -18.39 -8.34 0.82
C HIS A 210 -19.10 -7.56 -0.30
N PRO A 211 -20.40 -7.83 -0.60
CA PRO A 211 -21.10 -7.20 -1.73
C PRO A 211 -21.14 -5.68 -1.68
N GLU A 212 -21.07 -5.07 -0.50
CA GLU A 212 -21.05 -3.62 -0.31
C GLU A 212 -19.63 -3.02 -0.22
N SER A 213 -18.59 -3.84 -0.35
CA SER A 213 -17.22 -3.34 -0.34
C SER A 213 -16.96 -2.53 -1.62
N MET A 214 -16.43 -1.32 -1.47
CA MET A 214 -15.97 -0.53 -2.61
C MET A 214 -14.87 -1.24 -3.41
N PHE A 215 -14.06 -2.10 -2.77
CA PHE A 215 -13.04 -2.85 -3.51
C PHE A 215 -13.63 -3.92 -4.44
N VAL A 216 -14.89 -4.34 -4.23
CA VAL A 216 -15.60 -5.28 -5.10
C VAL A 216 -16.32 -4.56 -6.24
N ASN A 217 -16.79 -3.33 -5.98
CA ASN A 217 -17.67 -2.59 -6.89
C ASN A 217 -16.95 -1.54 -7.74
N ASP A 218 -15.83 -0.99 -7.24
CA ASP A 218 -15.08 0.08 -7.87
C ASP A 218 -13.69 -0.40 -8.30
N VAL A 219 -13.08 0.30 -9.26
CA VAL A 219 -11.66 0.11 -9.62
C VAL A 219 -10.82 1.21 -9.01
N MET A 220 -9.74 0.82 -8.35
CA MET A 220 -8.79 1.73 -7.73
C MET A 220 -7.39 1.37 -8.20
N ALA A 221 -6.61 2.36 -8.62
CA ALA A 221 -5.17 2.19 -8.84
C ALA A 221 -4.40 3.42 -8.36
N ALA A 222 -3.20 3.22 -7.85
CA ALA A 222 -2.29 4.31 -7.50
C ALA A 222 -0.84 3.95 -7.76
N ARG A 223 -0.04 4.93 -8.18
CA ARG A 223 1.42 4.78 -8.33
C ARG A 223 2.13 6.08 -8.02
N CYS A 224 3.21 5.99 -7.24
CA CYS A 224 4.06 7.13 -6.96
C CYS A 224 5.03 7.38 -8.12
N MET A 225 5.45 8.63 -8.28
CA MET A 225 6.46 9.07 -9.24
C MET A 225 7.39 10.05 -8.54
N PRO A 226 8.66 10.22 -8.96
CA PRO A 226 9.56 11.18 -8.30
C PRO A 226 9.04 12.61 -8.21
N TRP A 227 8.11 12.99 -9.10
CA TRP A 227 7.52 14.33 -9.18
C TRP A 227 6.12 14.42 -8.55
N GLY A 228 5.50 13.31 -8.15
CA GLY A 228 4.09 13.30 -7.76
C GLY A 228 3.45 11.92 -7.80
N ARG A 229 2.14 11.86 -8.11
CA ARG A 229 1.34 10.64 -7.96
C ARG A 229 0.31 10.51 -9.06
N TYR A 230 0.08 9.27 -9.47
CA TYR A 230 -1.08 8.88 -10.26
C TYR A 230 -2.11 8.21 -9.35
N ALA A 231 -3.38 8.55 -9.56
CA ALA A 231 -4.51 7.90 -8.92
C ALA A 231 -5.61 7.64 -9.96
N LEU A 232 -6.27 6.50 -9.86
CA LEU A 232 -7.43 6.14 -10.64
C LEU A 232 -8.51 5.71 -9.67
N PHE A 233 -9.70 6.30 -9.80
CA PHE A 233 -10.91 5.85 -9.14
C PHE A 233 -12.01 5.71 -10.18
N ASN A 234 -12.46 4.48 -10.39
CA ASN A 234 -13.26 4.07 -11.54
C ASN A 234 -12.64 4.59 -12.83
N ASN A 235 -13.29 5.52 -13.52
CA ASN A 235 -12.80 6.08 -14.77
C ASN A 235 -12.17 7.47 -14.62
N LEU A 236 -12.06 7.98 -13.39
CA LEU A 236 -11.44 9.27 -13.11
C LEU A 236 -9.94 9.09 -12.87
N PHE A 237 -9.15 9.37 -13.88
CA PHE A 237 -7.70 9.43 -13.78
C PHE A 237 -7.27 10.80 -13.24
N THR A 238 -6.47 10.81 -12.18
CA THR A 238 -5.94 12.02 -11.56
C THR A 238 -4.42 11.99 -11.51
N THR A 239 -3.81 13.08 -11.97
CA THR A 239 -2.38 13.34 -11.81
C THR A 239 -2.17 14.41 -10.76
N HIS A 240 -1.48 14.05 -9.68
CA HIS A 240 -1.11 14.95 -8.58
C HIS A 240 0.37 15.31 -8.71
N ARG A 241 0.68 16.54 -9.11
CA ARG A 241 2.03 17.09 -9.05
C ARG A 241 2.21 17.86 -7.74
N LYS A 242 3.39 17.76 -7.13
CA LYS A 242 3.69 18.44 -5.87
C LYS A 242 3.48 19.95 -6.03
N ASN A 243 2.70 20.56 -5.13
CA ASN A 243 2.36 21.99 -5.11
C ASN A 243 1.58 22.50 -6.34
N GLU A 244 0.98 21.62 -7.14
CA GLU A 244 0.16 22.00 -8.29
C GLU A 244 -1.31 21.58 -8.09
N VAL A 245 -2.20 22.21 -8.86
CA VAL A 245 -3.59 21.76 -8.95
C VAL A 245 -3.61 20.40 -9.65
N SER A 246 -4.36 19.46 -9.08
CA SER A 246 -4.46 18.12 -9.65
C SER A 246 -5.20 18.14 -10.98
N LEU A 247 -4.62 17.49 -11.99
CA LEU A 247 -5.23 17.34 -13.31
C LEU A 247 -6.12 16.10 -13.29
N LYS A 248 -7.35 16.24 -13.77
CA LYS A 248 -8.35 15.17 -13.79
C LYS A 248 -8.80 14.91 -15.21
N GLN A 249 -8.86 13.63 -15.59
CA GLN A 249 -9.34 13.16 -16.87
C GLN A 249 -10.36 12.05 -16.63
N THR A 250 -11.56 12.22 -17.18
CA THR A 250 -12.59 11.17 -17.19
C THR A 250 -12.39 10.34 -18.43
N LEU A 251 -12.22 9.03 -18.27
CA LEU A 251 -12.01 8.09 -19.36
C LEU A 251 -13.34 7.46 -19.78
N THR A 252 -13.57 7.36 -21.08
CA THR A 252 -14.76 6.72 -21.66
C THR A 252 -14.41 5.65 -22.69
N ASP A 253 -13.18 5.65 -23.20
CA ASP A 253 -12.71 4.65 -24.16
C ASP A 253 -11.99 3.49 -23.46
N LEU A 254 -12.40 2.26 -23.81
CA LEU A 254 -11.86 1.04 -23.21
C LEU A 254 -10.38 0.82 -23.56
N ARG A 255 -9.93 1.22 -24.74
CA ARG A 255 -8.53 1.04 -25.15
C ARG A 255 -7.64 2.01 -24.38
N GLU A 256 -8.04 3.27 -24.25
CA GLU A 256 -7.36 4.26 -23.42
C GLU A 256 -7.29 3.82 -21.96
N TYR A 257 -8.40 3.29 -21.42
CA TYR A 257 -8.44 2.78 -20.04
C TYR A 257 -7.46 1.63 -19.80
N LYS A 258 -7.40 0.66 -20.72
CA LYS A 258 -6.43 -0.44 -20.64
C LYS A 258 -4.99 0.06 -20.76
N ALA A 259 -4.71 0.91 -21.74
CA ALA A 259 -3.40 1.50 -21.94
C ALA A 259 -2.96 2.30 -20.70
N LEU A 260 -3.88 3.02 -20.03
CA LEU A 260 -3.59 3.69 -18.77
C LEU A 260 -3.15 2.68 -17.69
N LEU A 261 -3.88 1.59 -17.49
CA LEU A 261 -3.51 0.56 -16.50
C LEU A 261 -2.15 -0.09 -16.82
N GLU A 262 -1.92 -0.46 -18.07
CA GLU A 262 -0.72 -1.20 -18.50
C GLU A 262 0.52 -0.30 -18.59
N GLU A 263 0.41 0.90 -19.17
CA GLU A 263 1.56 1.77 -19.47
C GLU A 263 1.81 2.79 -18.35
N VAL A 264 0.75 3.38 -17.78
CA VAL A 264 0.85 4.45 -16.77
C VAL A 264 0.82 3.92 -15.36
N PHE A 265 0.13 2.82 -15.06
CA PHE A 265 0.21 2.18 -13.74
C PHE A 265 1.17 0.98 -13.71
N LEU A 266 1.63 0.47 -14.86
CA LEU A 266 2.46 -0.74 -14.96
C LEU A 266 1.77 -1.96 -14.34
N ILE A 267 0.46 -2.09 -14.58
CA ILE A 267 -0.33 -3.24 -14.14
C ILE A 267 -0.44 -4.22 -15.30
N GLN A 268 0.17 -5.40 -15.15
CA GLN A 268 -0.12 -6.51 -16.05
C GLN A 268 -1.57 -6.99 -15.82
N LEU A 269 -2.43 -6.84 -16.82
CA LEU A 269 -3.83 -7.25 -16.71
C LEU A 269 -3.94 -8.78 -16.63
N PRO A 270 -4.62 -9.34 -15.61
CA PRO A 270 -4.83 -10.78 -15.52
C PRO A 270 -5.79 -11.29 -16.61
N HIS A 271 -5.67 -12.54 -17.00
CA HIS A 271 -6.70 -13.16 -17.84
C HIS A 271 -7.95 -13.46 -16.99
N HIS A 272 -9.08 -12.82 -17.30
CA HIS A 272 -10.36 -13.09 -16.64
C HIS A 272 -11.53 -12.85 -17.60
N GLU A 273 -12.46 -13.81 -17.68
CA GLU A 273 -13.54 -13.80 -18.68
C GLU A 273 -14.46 -12.57 -18.57
N LEU A 274 -14.72 -12.11 -17.35
CA LEU A 274 -15.60 -10.96 -17.08
C LEU A 274 -14.91 -9.60 -17.19
N MET A 275 -13.60 -9.53 -17.42
CA MET A 275 -12.86 -8.28 -17.29
C MET A 275 -13.36 -7.21 -18.26
N MET A 276 -13.52 -7.58 -19.54
CA MET A 276 -13.91 -6.61 -20.57
C MET A 276 -15.33 -6.09 -20.34
N ASP A 277 -16.24 -6.95 -19.91
CA ASP A 277 -17.63 -6.55 -19.65
C ASP A 277 -17.73 -5.69 -18.40
N LYS A 278 -16.98 -6.01 -17.34
CA LYS A 278 -16.91 -5.18 -16.13
C LYS A 278 -16.31 -3.80 -16.42
N PHE A 279 -15.24 -3.70 -17.23
CA PHE A 279 -14.68 -2.40 -17.62
C PHE A 279 -15.65 -1.59 -18.49
N LYS A 280 -16.31 -2.21 -19.47
CA LYS A 280 -17.32 -1.51 -20.28
C LYS A 280 -18.46 -0.97 -19.42
N LYS A 281 -18.94 -1.77 -18.46
CA LYS A 281 -19.98 -1.34 -17.52
C LYS A 281 -19.51 -0.13 -16.70
N LEU A 282 -18.33 -0.24 -16.10
CA LEU A 282 -17.74 0.83 -15.29
C LEU A 282 -17.55 2.14 -16.08
N LEU A 283 -17.15 2.05 -17.36
CA LEU A 283 -16.98 3.22 -18.23
C LEU A 283 -18.31 3.82 -18.73
N ALA A 284 -19.40 3.04 -18.75
CA ALA A 284 -20.71 3.49 -19.20
C ALA A 284 -21.55 4.15 -18.08
N GLU A 285 -21.20 3.91 -16.82
CA GLU A 285 -21.89 4.45 -15.64
C GLU A 285 -21.37 5.83 -15.20
N ALA A 286 -20.48 6.45 -15.98
CA ALA A 286 -19.77 7.68 -15.64
C ALA A 286 -20.21 8.94 -16.40
#